data_AF-A0A661MJK2-F1
#
_entry.id   AF-A0A661MJK2-F1
#
_cell.length_a   1.000
_cell.length_b   1.000
_cell.length_c   1.000
_cell.angle_alpha   90.00
_cell.angle_beta   90.00
_cell.angle_gamma   90.00
#
_symmetry.space_group_name_H-M   'P 1'
#
loop_
_entity.id
_entity.type
_entity.pdbx_description
1 polymer ?
#
loop_
_entity_poly.entity_id
_entity_poly.type
_entity_poly.pdbx_seq_one_letter_code
_entity_poly.pdbx_strand_id
1 'polypeptide(L)'
;MIATWPWLWHDTWSRLLGYVTFHLRHVHYTYEYLGVSYFEPPLPISVPFVMTLFTVSLTVLVLSLLGLYHQRAELRPSLRIKPGDATGRRTEVLWLGCMLAPLFAIALPSSPIFGGTKHWLAAYPFVALFAGWGLVALSDRAELEVWTGLRWPSWVFAALCLLPGVAQTVHSHPFGLSHYTPVAGGVPGAADLGMNRQFWGFTSGSLAKWITSKLPDGGSVWICDTTAGAWAMMQRDGLIPSNIRSAPSMGTANLVLVHHEAHFNEVDYQAWVAYGSVQPVFVLRYDGVPIISVYENPDFEDED
;
A
#
# COMPACT_ATOMS: atom_id res chain seq x y z
N MET A 1 -2.26 -2.40 -27.12
CA MET A 1 -3.35 -2.82 -26.21
C MET A 1 -4.01 -4.11 -26.67
N ILE A 2 -4.68 -4.15 -27.84
CA ILE A 2 -5.36 -5.38 -28.32
C ILE A 2 -4.34 -6.49 -28.63
N ALA A 3 -3.29 -6.19 -29.40
CA ALA A 3 -2.25 -7.16 -29.78
C ALA A 3 -1.45 -7.75 -28.60
N THR A 4 -1.57 -7.19 -27.40
CA THR A 4 -0.85 -7.62 -26.20
C THR A 4 -1.77 -8.28 -25.17
N TRP A 5 -3.04 -8.47 -25.50
CA TRP A 5 -4.04 -9.01 -24.58
C TRP A 5 -4.80 -10.18 -25.22
N PRO A 6 -4.28 -11.43 -25.08
CA PRO A 6 -4.86 -12.60 -25.74
C PRO A 6 -6.34 -12.86 -25.42
N TRP A 7 -6.78 -12.46 -24.22
CA TRP A 7 -8.18 -12.51 -23.84
C TRP A 7 -9.07 -11.70 -24.80
N LEU A 8 -8.59 -10.62 -25.43
CA LEU A 8 -9.39 -9.88 -26.39
C LEU A 8 -9.46 -10.54 -27.79
N TRP A 9 -8.64 -11.52 -28.15
CA TRP A 9 -8.49 -11.89 -29.57
C TRP A 9 -9.68 -12.68 -30.15
N HIS A 10 -10.23 -13.61 -29.38
CA HIS A 10 -11.30 -14.50 -29.87
C HIS A 10 -12.69 -13.83 -29.87
N ASP A 11 -12.89 -12.80 -29.05
CA ASP A 11 -14.19 -12.14 -28.89
C ASP A 11 -13.99 -10.64 -28.59
N THR A 12 -13.27 -9.98 -29.50
CA THR A 12 -12.70 -8.64 -29.24
C THR A 12 -13.73 -7.62 -28.84
N TRP A 13 -14.84 -7.53 -29.58
CA TRP A 13 -15.80 -6.46 -29.34
C TRP A 13 -16.60 -6.67 -28.06
N SER A 14 -17.10 -7.88 -27.83
CA SER A 14 -17.88 -8.19 -26.62
C SER A 14 -17.02 -8.05 -25.35
N ARG A 15 -15.77 -8.51 -25.39
CA ARG A 15 -14.85 -8.41 -24.26
C ARG A 15 -14.35 -7.00 -24.01
N LEU A 16 -14.16 -6.20 -25.06
CA LEU A 16 -13.84 -4.78 -24.92
C LEU A 16 -15.03 -4.00 -24.35
N LEU A 17 -16.25 -4.26 -24.82
CA LEU A 17 -17.45 -3.66 -24.25
C LEU A 17 -17.67 -4.09 -22.79
N GLY A 18 -17.44 -5.37 -22.48
CA GLY A 18 -17.50 -5.90 -21.12
C GLY A 18 -16.48 -5.22 -20.20
N TYR A 19 -15.24 -5.07 -20.67
CA TYR A 19 -14.19 -4.33 -19.95
C TYR A 19 -14.60 -2.88 -19.67
N VAL A 20 -15.05 -2.15 -20.69
CA VAL A 20 -15.47 -0.75 -20.53
C VAL A 20 -16.66 -0.66 -19.58
N THR A 21 -17.69 -1.47 -19.77
CA THR A 21 -18.90 -1.46 -18.93
C THR A 21 -18.59 -1.77 -17.47
N PHE A 22 -17.69 -2.72 -17.22
CA PHE A 22 -17.20 -3.02 -15.88
C PHE A 22 -16.49 -1.81 -15.27
N HIS A 23 -15.55 -1.19 -16.00
CA HIS A 23 -14.78 -0.04 -15.48
C HIS A 23 -15.59 1.26 -15.42
N LEU A 24 -16.76 1.34 -16.06
CA LEU A 24 -17.68 2.47 -15.87
C LEU A 24 -18.46 2.35 -14.56
N ARG A 25 -18.51 1.17 -13.93
CA ARG A 25 -19.16 0.93 -12.64
C ARG A 25 -18.08 0.75 -11.58
N HIS A 26 -18.00 1.69 -10.65
CA HIS A 26 -17.04 1.60 -9.55
C HIS A 26 -17.72 1.08 -8.31
N VAL A 27 -17.01 0.19 -7.61
CA VAL A 27 -17.35 -0.17 -6.23
C VAL A 27 -16.54 0.76 -5.33
N HIS A 28 -17.17 1.22 -4.26
CA HIS A 28 -16.54 2.07 -3.27
C HIS A 28 -15.95 1.23 -2.15
N TYR A 29 -14.74 1.57 -1.73
CA TYR A 29 -14.10 0.96 -0.57
C TYR A 29 -13.81 2.04 0.45
N THR A 30 -14.12 1.72 1.70
CA THR A 30 -13.84 2.63 2.81
C THR A 30 -12.35 2.89 2.93
N TYR A 31 -12.00 4.15 3.11
CA TYR A 31 -10.63 4.60 3.24
C TYR A 31 -10.52 5.62 4.36
N GLU A 32 -9.74 5.30 5.39
CA GLU A 32 -9.51 6.19 6.52
C GLU A 32 -8.33 7.14 6.23
N TYR A 33 -8.58 8.43 6.39
CA TYR A 33 -7.59 9.47 6.17
C TYR A 33 -7.80 10.62 7.16
N LEU A 34 -6.78 10.88 7.97
CA LEU A 34 -6.77 11.94 8.98
C LEU A 34 -7.97 11.90 9.94
N GLY A 35 -8.33 10.70 10.41
CA GLY A 35 -9.41 10.45 11.36
C GLY A 35 -10.81 10.46 10.76
N VAL A 36 -10.92 10.57 9.43
CA VAL A 36 -12.20 10.54 8.71
C VAL A 36 -12.26 9.31 7.83
N SER A 37 -13.36 8.56 7.95
CA SER A 37 -13.65 7.38 7.13
C SER A 37 -14.44 7.80 5.89
N TYR A 38 -13.82 7.70 4.71
CA TYR A 38 -14.44 8.06 3.44
C TYR A 38 -14.91 6.82 2.71
N PHE A 39 -16.20 6.75 2.38
CA PHE A 39 -16.77 5.69 1.55
C PHE A 39 -16.96 6.15 0.10
N GLU A 40 -17.56 7.33 -0.10
CA GLU A 40 -17.81 7.92 -1.42
C GLU A 40 -17.03 9.22 -1.62
N PRO A 41 -16.78 9.63 -2.88
CA PRO A 41 -16.17 10.91 -3.18
C PRO A 41 -16.96 12.10 -2.59
N PRO A 42 -16.30 13.23 -2.31
CA PRO A 42 -14.91 13.53 -2.64
C PRO A 42 -13.92 13.10 -1.55
N LEU A 43 -12.78 12.55 -1.97
CA LEU A 43 -11.59 12.53 -1.10
C LEU A 43 -11.00 13.95 -0.99
N PRO A 44 -10.36 14.28 0.14
CA PRO A 44 -9.56 15.50 0.22
C PRO A 44 -8.50 15.55 -0.88
N ILE A 45 -8.35 16.72 -1.51
CA ILE A 45 -7.35 16.99 -2.56
C ILE A 45 -5.92 16.64 -2.07
N SER A 46 -5.69 16.71 -0.76
CA SER A 46 -4.41 16.41 -0.12
C SER A 46 -4.04 14.92 -0.11
N VAL A 47 -5.00 13.99 -0.25
CA VAL A 47 -4.77 12.54 -0.11
C VAL A 47 -3.58 12.03 -0.94
N PRO A 48 -3.53 12.21 -2.27
CA PRO A 48 -2.43 11.65 -3.06
C PRO A 48 -1.06 12.24 -2.67
N PHE A 49 -1.01 13.51 -2.23
CA PHE A 49 0.23 14.18 -1.87
C PHE A 49 0.71 13.79 -0.47
N VAL A 50 -0.18 13.81 0.52
CA VAL A 50 0.13 13.44 1.91
C VAL A 50 0.47 11.97 1.99
N MET A 51 -0.28 11.10 1.32
CA MET A 51 0.02 9.67 1.31
C MET A 51 1.34 9.37 0.59
N THR A 52 1.68 10.08 -0.48
CA THR A 52 3.03 9.96 -1.07
C THR A 52 4.11 10.42 -0.09
N LEU A 53 3.91 11.52 0.63
CA LEU A 53 4.85 11.96 1.67
C LEU A 53 4.99 10.93 2.82
N PHE A 54 3.88 10.32 3.22
CA PHE A 54 3.79 9.44 4.37
C PHE A 54 4.18 7.99 4.07
N THR A 55 4.24 7.58 2.79
CA THR A 55 4.53 6.19 2.41
C THR A 55 5.76 6.03 1.50
N VAL A 56 6.25 7.11 0.88
CA VAL A 56 7.50 7.08 0.11
C VAL A 56 8.66 7.52 0.99
N SER A 57 9.77 6.78 0.93
CA SER A 57 10.99 7.11 1.66
C SER A 57 11.39 8.57 1.46
N LEU A 58 11.62 9.29 2.57
CA LEU A 58 11.98 10.70 2.56
C LEU A 58 13.22 10.97 1.70
N THR A 59 14.19 10.07 1.71
CA THR A 59 15.39 10.18 0.86
C THR A 59 15.05 10.23 -0.61
N VAL A 60 14.12 9.37 -1.07
CA VAL A 60 13.67 9.35 -2.47
C VAL A 60 12.94 10.64 -2.82
N LEU A 61 12.10 11.16 -1.91
CA LEU A 61 11.39 12.42 -2.13
C LEU A 61 12.36 13.61 -2.22
N VAL A 62 13.33 13.70 -1.31
CA VAL A 62 14.35 14.76 -1.30
C VAL A 62 15.20 14.69 -2.57
N LEU A 63 15.68 13.51 -2.95
CA LEU A 63 16.42 13.33 -4.21
C LEU A 63 15.57 13.72 -5.42
N SER A 64 14.29 13.35 -5.45
CA SER A 64 13.39 13.72 -6.53
C SER A 64 13.25 15.25 -6.66
N LEU A 65 13.08 15.96 -5.54
CA LEU A 65 13.04 17.43 -5.52
C LEU A 65 14.37 18.04 -5.98
N LEU A 66 15.51 17.47 -5.58
CA LEU A 66 16.83 17.91 -6.03
C LEU A 66 17.01 17.69 -7.54
N GLY A 67 16.52 16.58 -8.08
CA GLY A 67 16.54 16.31 -9.52
C GLY A 67 15.65 17.25 -10.31
N LEU A 68 14.45 17.54 -9.82
CA LEU A 68 13.56 18.57 -10.39
C LEU A 68 14.25 19.94 -10.41
N TYR A 69 14.90 20.32 -9.31
CA TYR A 69 15.64 21.57 -9.24
C TYR A 69 16.86 21.57 -10.18
N HIS A 70 17.59 20.46 -10.26
CA HIS A 70 18.72 20.33 -11.18
C HIS A 70 18.25 20.52 -12.63
N GLN A 71 17.14 19.90 -13.01
CA GLN A 71 16.54 19.95 -14.35
C GLN A 71 15.61 21.15 -14.61
N ARG A 72 15.55 22.14 -13.72
CA ARG A 72 14.64 23.31 -13.82
C ARG A 72 14.76 24.10 -15.12
N ALA A 73 15.91 24.06 -15.81
CA ALA A 73 16.11 24.74 -17.08
C ALA A 73 15.38 24.00 -18.23
N GLU A 74 15.43 22.67 -18.22
CA GLU A 74 14.79 21.80 -19.20
C GLU A 74 13.27 21.73 -18.99
N LEU A 75 12.80 21.94 -17.75
CA LEU A 75 11.37 22.02 -17.43
C LEU A 75 10.67 23.29 -17.94
N ARG A 76 11.41 24.27 -18.48
CA ARG A 76 10.80 25.49 -19.03
C ARG A 76 10.25 25.19 -20.43
N PRO A 77 8.91 25.25 -20.64
CA PRO A 77 8.34 24.98 -21.94
C PRO A 77 8.82 26.04 -22.95
N SER A 78 9.48 25.61 -24.02
CA SER A 78 9.83 26.49 -25.14
C SER A 78 8.60 26.73 -26.00
N LEU A 79 8.13 27.98 -26.06
CA LEU A 79 7.05 28.41 -26.97
C LEU A 79 7.47 28.36 -28.44
N ARG A 80 8.77 28.21 -28.73
CA ARG A 80 9.30 28.12 -30.09
C ARG A 80 9.80 26.70 -30.32
N ILE A 81 9.13 26.00 -31.23
CA ILE A 81 9.52 24.68 -31.72
C ILE A 81 10.24 24.88 -33.05
N LYS A 82 11.55 24.64 -33.11
CA LYS A 82 12.23 24.48 -34.40
C LYS A 82 12.34 22.99 -34.75
N PRO A 83 12.08 22.60 -36.00
CA PRO A 83 12.41 21.25 -36.47
C PRO A 83 13.91 20.99 -36.25
N GLY A 84 14.25 19.93 -35.53
CA GLY A 84 15.64 19.57 -35.22
C GLY A 84 16.18 20.01 -33.85
N ASP A 85 15.38 20.73 -33.05
CA ASP A 85 15.74 20.98 -31.64
C ASP A 85 15.84 19.63 -30.88
N ALA A 86 16.95 19.41 -30.19
CA ALA A 86 17.23 18.18 -29.46
C ALA A 86 16.07 17.82 -28.50
N THR A 87 15.69 16.55 -28.53
CA THR A 87 14.56 15.93 -27.82
C THR A 87 14.64 15.96 -26.29
N GLY A 88 15.78 16.37 -25.72
CA GLY A 88 16.04 16.47 -24.28
C GLY A 88 14.94 17.26 -23.58
N ARG A 89 14.82 18.57 -23.86
CA ARG A 89 13.87 19.55 -23.27
C ARG A 89 12.40 19.14 -23.14
N ARG A 90 11.97 18.10 -23.85
CA ARG A 90 10.57 17.64 -23.84
C ARG A 90 10.38 16.40 -22.99
N THR A 91 11.46 15.67 -22.74
CA THR A 91 11.43 14.40 -22.02
C THR A 91 11.17 14.65 -20.53
N GLU A 92 11.85 15.62 -19.91
CA GLU A 92 11.62 15.96 -18.50
C GLU A 92 10.24 16.59 -18.29
N VAL A 93 9.75 17.39 -19.24
CA VAL A 93 8.38 17.94 -19.18
C VAL A 93 7.35 16.81 -19.26
N LEU A 94 7.57 15.83 -20.16
CA LEU A 94 6.73 14.63 -20.24
C LEU A 94 6.80 13.83 -18.93
N TRP A 95 8.00 13.60 -18.38
CA TRP A 95 8.18 12.89 -17.11
C TRP A 95 7.50 13.59 -15.96
N LEU A 96 7.61 14.93 -15.89
CA LEU A 96 6.91 15.74 -14.90
C LEU A 96 5.39 15.60 -15.07
N GLY A 97 4.90 15.65 -16.31
CA GLY A 97 3.49 15.40 -16.63
C GLY A 97 3.03 14.01 -16.18
N CYS A 98 3.79 12.96 -16.49
CA CYS A 98 3.46 11.58 -16.10
C CYS A 98 3.61 11.34 -14.59
N MET A 99 4.49 12.08 -13.90
CA MET A 99 4.59 12.08 -12.45
C MET A 99 3.36 12.73 -11.82
N LEU A 100 2.95 13.91 -12.30
CA LEU A 100 1.90 14.72 -11.68
C LEU A 100 0.48 14.30 -12.07
N ALA A 101 0.27 13.82 -13.30
CA ALA A 101 -1.06 13.53 -13.81
C ALA A 101 -1.84 12.50 -12.97
N PRO A 102 -1.26 11.37 -12.51
CA PRO A 102 -1.99 10.44 -11.65
C PRO A 102 -2.36 11.05 -10.28
N LEU A 103 -1.45 11.83 -9.68
CA LEU A 103 -1.72 12.51 -8.40
C LEU A 103 -2.86 13.51 -8.56
N PHE A 104 -2.83 14.34 -9.60
CA PHE A 104 -3.89 15.31 -9.86
C PHE A 104 -5.21 14.67 -10.26
N ALA A 105 -5.19 13.58 -11.02
CA ALA A 105 -6.40 12.84 -11.36
C ALA A 105 -7.11 12.37 -10.08
N ILE A 106 -6.37 11.82 -9.11
CA ILE A 106 -6.94 11.38 -7.84
C ILE A 106 -7.34 12.55 -6.93
N ALA A 107 -6.65 13.69 -7.03
CA ALA A 107 -7.01 14.90 -6.30
C ALA A 107 -8.31 15.57 -6.80
N LEU A 108 -8.90 15.12 -7.91
CA LEU A 108 -10.19 15.62 -8.38
C LEU A 108 -11.33 15.16 -7.46
N PRO A 109 -12.25 16.04 -7.04
CA PRO A 109 -13.38 15.68 -6.17
C PRO A 109 -14.29 14.58 -6.74
N SER A 110 -14.34 14.43 -8.06
CA SER A 110 -15.16 13.43 -8.75
C SER A 110 -14.51 12.05 -8.83
N SER A 111 -13.25 11.90 -8.42
CA SER A 111 -12.52 10.64 -8.55
C SER A 111 -13.05 9.61 -7.55
N PRO A 112 -13.47 8.41 -8.01
CA PRO A 112 -13.97 7.36 -7.14
C PRO A 112 -12.94 6.96 -6.06
N ILE A 113 -13.44 6.71 -4.85
CA ILE A 113 -12.63 6.17 -3.76
C ILE A 113 -12.47 4.67 -3.97
N PHE A 114 -11.23 4.24 -4.18
CA PHE A 114 -10.91 2.81 -4.29
C PHE A 114 -9.49 2.59 -3.75
N GLY A 115 -9.24 1.55 -2.96
CA GLY A 115 -7.94 0.93 -2.66
C GLY A 115 -6.62 1.75 -2.60
N GLY A 116 -6.60 2.95 -2.03
CA GLY A 116 -5.39 3.64 -1.56
C GLY A 116 -4.35 4.01 -2.62
N THR A 117 -3.06 3.93 -2.24
CA THR A 117 -1.91 4.44 -3.02
C THR A 117 -1.74 3.81 -4.41
N LYS A 118 -2.34 2.64 -4.65
CA LYS A 118 -2.20 1.90 -5.92
C LYS A 118 -2.58 2.71 -7.15
N HIS A 119 -3.48 3.69 -7.01
CA HIS A 119 -3.99 4.48 -8.12
C HIS A 119 -3.02 5.47 -8.72
N TRP A 120 -2.07 5.96 -7.92
CA TRP A 120 -1.04 6.88 -8.41
C TRP A 120 0.35 6.26 -8.36
N LEU A 121 0.47 4.94 -8.17
CA LEU A 121 1.74 4.22 -8.32
C LEU A 121 2.36 4.42 -9.69
N ALA A 122 1.57 4.68 -10.73
CA ALA A 122 2.07 5.01 -12.07
C ALA A 122 2.95 6.28 -12.10
N ALA A 123 2.87 7.14 -11.08
CA ALA A 123 3.76 8.28 -10.92
C ALA A 123 5.18 7.89 -10.44
N TYR A 124 5.31 6.77 -9.71
CA TYR A 124 6.53 6.44 -8.95
C TYR A 124 7.76 6.14 -9.82
N PRO A 125 7.64 5.54 -11.03
CA PRO A 125 8.77 5.45 -11.95
C PRO A 125 9.38 6.82 -12.28
N PHE A 126 8.54 7.86 -12.43
CA PHE A 126 9.00 9.21 -12.74
C PHE A 126 9.58 9.92 -11.50
N VAL A 127 9.02 9.67 -10.31
CA VAL A 127 9.64 10.07 -9.04
C VAL A 127 11.05 9.48 -8.94
N ALA A 128 11.23 8.20 -9.29
CA ALA A 128 12.54 7.54 -9.28
C ALA A 128 13.51 8.12 -10.32
N LEU A 129 13.03 8.47 -11.52
CA LEU A 129 13.85 9.13 -12.54
C LEU A 129 14.38 10.49 -12.07
N PHE A 130 13.52 11.32 -11.47
CA PHE A 130 13.98 12.58 -10.88
C PHE A 130 14.87 12.34 -9.66
N ALA A 131 14.61 11.32 -8.84
CA ALA A 131 15.51 10.95 -7.75
C ALA A 131 16.90 10.56 -8.27
N GLY A 132 16.98 9.87 -9.40
CA GLY A 132 18.23 9.58 -10.10
C GLY A 132 18.97 10.85 -10.52
N TRP A 133 18.28 11.83 -11.11
CA TRP A 133 18.87 13.14 -11.42
C TRP A 133 19.35 13.88 -10.18
N GLY A 134 18.61 13.80 -9.07
CA GLY A 134 19.04 14.39 -7.79
C GLY A 134 20.30 13.74 -7.25
N LEU A 135 20.41 12.41 -7.37
CA LEU A 135 21.60 11.66 -6.96
C LEU A 135 22.82 12.04 -7.81
N VAL A 136 22.65 12.17 -9.13
CA VAL A 136 23.71 12.65 -10.04
C VAL A 136 24.11 14.08 -9.66
N ALA A 137 23.15 14.98 -9.51
CA ALA A 137 23.42 16.37 -9.13
C ALA A 137 24.17 16.50 -7.80
N LEU A 138 23.84 15.66 -6.81
CA LEU A 138 24.57 15.59 -5.55
C LEU A 138 25.96 15.00 -5.76
N SER A 139 26.11 13.95 -6.55
CA SER A 139 27.42 13.31 -6.78
C SER A 139 28.37 14.20 -7.58
N ASP A 140 27.86 15.02 -8.50
CA ASP A 140 28.66 15.95 -9.31
C ASP A 140 29.06 17.19 -8.52
N ARG A 141 28.19 17.68 -7.61
CA ARG A 141 28.48 18.83 -6.74
C ARG A 141 29.24 18.45 -5.49
N ALA A 142 29.02 17.25 -4.99
CA ALA A 142 29.90 16.63 -4.03
C ALA A 142 31.13 16.14 -4.79
N GLU A 143 32.04 17.06 -5.10
CA GLU A 143 33.45 16.68 -4.96
C GLU A 143 33.58 16.19 -3.52
N LEU A 144 33.45 14.87 -3.30
CA LEU A 144 33.37 14.20 -1.99
C LEU A 144 34.61 14.44 -1.09
N GLU A 145 35.51 15.35 -1.49
CA GLU A 145 36.58 15.94 -0.70
C GLU A 145 36.08 16.80 0.48
N VAL A 146 34.97 17.54 0.35
CA VAL A 146 34.70 18.69 1.25
C VAL A 146 34.27 18.31 2.68
N TRP A 147 33.80 17.08 2.94
CA TRP A 147 33.28 16.71 4.28
C TRP A 147 34.10 15.68 5.05
N THR A 148 34.91 14.84 4.39
CA THR A 148 35.63 13.75 5.09
C THR A 148 37.07 13.54 4.63
N GLY A 149 37.57 14.29 3.63
CA GLY A 149 38.88 14.04 3.02
C GLY A 149 39.00 12.68 2.30
N LEU A 150 37.90 11.92 2.19
CA LEU A 150 37.84 10.61 1.57
C LEU A 150 37.02 10.71 0.26
N ARG A 151 37.59 10.27 -0.87
CA ARG A 151 36.82 10.10 -2.10
C ARG A 151 36.02 8.80 -2.02
N TRP A 152 34.78 8.90 -1.54
CA TRP A 152 33.85 7.77 -1.59
C TRP A 152 33.50 7.47 -3.06
N PRO A 153 33.53 6.20 -3.50
CA PRO A 153 32.99 5.85 -4.80
C PRO A 153 31.50 6.24 -4.88
N SER A 154 31.05 6.79 -6.01
CA SER A 154 29.66 7.25 -6.21
C SER A 154 28.61 6.16 -5.93
N TRP A 155 28.97 4.89 -6.16
CA TRP A 155 28.10 3.75 -5.85
C TRP A 155 27.87 3.55 -4.34
N VAL A 156 28.84 3.90 -3.49
CA VAL A 156 28.66 3.81 -2.03
C VAL A 156 27.70 4.89 -1.55
N PHE A 157 27.81 6.10 -2.08
CA PHE A 157 26.87 7.18 -1.79
C PHE A 157 25.45 6.82 -2.26
N ALA A 158 25.32 6.29 -3.48
CA ALA A 158 24.05 5.76 -3.98
C ALA A 158 23.46 4.69 -3.04
N ALA A 159 24.27 3.74 -2.58
CA ALA A 159 23.84 2.71 -1.64
C ALA A 159 23.36 3.31 -0.30
N LEU A 160 24.07 4.31 0.23
CA LEU A 160 23.67 5.02 1.46
C LEU A 160 22.34 5.75 1.28
N CYS A 161 22.10 6.38 0.13
CA CYS A 161 20.82 7.02 -0.17
C CYS A 161 19.65 6.03 -0.27
N LEU A 162 19.90 4.80 -0.75
CA LEU A 162 18.87 3.76 -0.86
C LEU A 162 18.62 3.02 0.46
N LEU A 163 19.61 2.99 1.36
CA LEU A 163 19.55 2.23 2.61
C LEU A 163 18.30 2.50 3.46
N PRO A 164 17.82 3.74 3.65
CA PRO A 164 16.58 3.99 4.41
C PRO A 164 15.34 3.34 3.77
N GLY A 165 15.24 3.37 2.45
CA GLY A 165 14.12 2.73 1.72
C GLY A 165 14.17 1.21 1.81
N VAL A 166 15.37 0.63 1.73
CA VAL A 166 15.58 -0.82 1.93
C VAL A 166 15.22 -1.22 3.36
N ALA A 167 15.71 -0.48 4.36
CA ALA A 167 15.41 -0.75 5.76
C ALA A 167 13.91 -0.67 6.05
N GLN A 168 13.22 0.35 5.53
CA GLN A 168 11.76 0.49 5.65
C GLN A 168 11.02 -0.67 4.98
N THR A 169 11.44 -1.08 3.78
CA THR A 169 10.83 -2.21 3.07
C THR A 169 10.98 -3.51 3.85
N VAL A 170 12.19 -3.79 4.36
CA VAL A 170 12.46 -5.00 5.17
C VAL A 170 11.67 -4.97 6.47
N HIS A 171 11.68 -3.86 7.20
CA HIS A 171 10.93 -3.69 8.45
C HIS A 171 9.43 -3.83 8.25
N SER A 172 8.93 -3.34 7.12
CA SER A 172 7.50 -3.40 6.79
C SER A 172 7.00 -4.79 6.41
N HIS A 173 7.86 -5.78 6.18
CA HIS A 173 7.39 -7.10 5.77
C HIS A 173 6.92 -7.92 7.00
N PRO A 174 5.72 -8.53 6.99
CA PRO A 174 4.73 -8.60 5.90
C PRO A 174 3.65 -7.50 5.92
N PHE A 175 3.73 -6.53 6.84
CA PHE A 175 2.81 -5.41 7.07
C PHE A 175 2.94 -4.22 6.10
N GLY A 176 3.18 -4.46 4.80
CA GLY A 176 3.46 -3.40 3.83
C GLY A 176 2.34 -2.34 3.72
N LEU A 177 1.07 -2.73 3.84
CA LEU A 177 -0.07 -1.80 3.83
C LEU A 177 -0.27 -1.03 5.15
N SER A 178 0.41 -1.45 6.21
CA SER A 178 0.37 -0.80 7.54
C SER A 178 1.57 0.11 7.77
N HIS A 179 2.54 0.15 6.84
CA HIS A 179 3.76 0.91 7.01
C HIS A 179 3.59 2.38 6.62
N TYR A 180 4.09 3.23 7.51
CA TYR A 180 4.21 4.67 7.33
C TYR A 180 5.64 5.11 7.65
N THR A 181 6.13 6.09 6.91
CA THR A 181 7.50 6.60 7.08
C THR A 181 7.62 7.41 8.38
N PRO A 182 8.85 7.66 8.88
CA PRO A 182 9.06 8.51 10.05
C PRO A 182 8.47 9.92 9.93
N VAL A 183 8.21 10.42 8.72
CA VAL A 183 7.55 11.72 8.50
C VAL A 183 6.13 11.73 9.06
N ALA A 184 5.43 10.60 9.02
CA ALA A 184 4.12 10.42 9.64
C ALA A 184 4.20 10.08 11.14
N GLY A 185 5.40 10.05 11.73
CA GLY A 185 5.64 9.48 13.06
C GLY A 185 5.72 7.94 13.07
N GLY A 186 5.99 7.32 11.91
CA GLY A 186 5.97 5.86 11.77
C GLY A 186 4.55 5.30 11.87
N VAL A 187 4.44 4.00 12.13
CA VAL A 187 3.15 3.32 12.30
C VAL A 187 2.33 3.91 13.46
N PRO A 188 2.90 4.19 14.65
CA PRO A 188 2.14 4.78 15.76
C PRO A 188 1.64 6.19 15.45
N GLY A 189 2.50 7.04 14.89
CA GLY A 189 2.09 8.41 14.54
C GLY A 189 1.01 8.43 13.47
N ALA A 190 1.08 7.55 12.47
CA ALA A 190 0.02 7.42 11.48
C ALA A 190 -1.30 6.92 12.10
N ALA A 191 -1.24 6.01 13.08
CA ALA A 191 -2.42 5.57 13.82
C ALA A 191 -3.02 6.70 14.68
N ASP A 192 -2.19 7.51 15.35
CA ASP A 192 -2.64 8.69 16.11
C ASP A 192 -3.27 9.76 15.22
N LEU A 193 -2.76 9.89 13.99
CA LEU A 193 -3.33 10.78 12.97
C LEU A 193 -4.63 10.22 12.37
N GLY A 194 -5.06 8.99 12.69
CA GLY A 194 -6.23 8.36 12.10
C GLY A 194 -6.03 8.02 10.62
N MET A 195 -4.86 7.50 10.27
CA MET A 195 -4.60 6.96 8.94
C MET A 195 -4.97 5.47 8.90
N ASN A 196 -5.40 5.01 7.72
CA ASN A 196 -5.79 3.60 7.57
C ASN A 196 -4.64 2.65 7.98
N ARG A 197 -4.94 1.70 8.87
CA ARG A 197 -3.96 0.77 9.43
C ARG A 197 -3.64 -0.40 8.51
N GLN A 198 -4.56 -0.78 7.63
CA GLN A 198 -4.38 -1.88 6.67
C GLN A 198 -5.48 -1.82 5.61
N PHE A 199 -5.66 -2.89 4.86
CA PHE A 199 -6.79 -3.00 3.95
C PHE A 199 -7.23 -4.46 3.86
N TRP A 200 -8.43 -4.74 4.35
CA TRP A 200 -9.09 -6.04 4.38
C TRP A 200 -8.21 -7.14 4.99
N GLY A 201 -8.35 -8.38 4.52
CA GLY A 201 -7.57 -9.52 4.96
C GLY A 201 -6.11 -9.59 4.46
N PHE A 202 -5.47 -8.47 4.11
CA PHE A 202 -4.08 -8.47 3.61
C PHE A 202 -3.10 -9.13 4.61
N THR A 203 -3.32 -8.92 5.90
CA THR A 203 -2.40 -9.34 6.97
C THR A 203 -2.71 -10.72 7.55
N SER A 204 -3.75 -11.43 7.08
CA SER A 204 -4.19 -12.72 7.65
C SER A 204 -3.11 -13.79 7.65
N GLY A 205 -2.27 -13.82 6.61
CA GLY A 205 -1.13 -14.75 6.55
C GLY A 205 -0.10 -14.55 7.66
N SER A 206 -0.06 -13.36 8.26
CA SER A 206 0.82 -13.06 9.40
C SER A 206 0.41 -13.79 10.68
N LEU A 207 -0.84 -14.25 10.77
CA LEU A 207 -1.33 -15.08 11.87
C LEU A 207 -1.14 -16.58 11.65
N ALA A 208 -0.68 -17.02 10.47
CA ALA A 208 -0.74 -18.43 10.08
C ALA A 208 -0.03 -19.37 11.07
N LYS A 209 1.15 -18.98 11.56
CA LYS A 209 1.89 -19.76 12.58
C LYS A 209 1.12 -19.86 13.89
N TRP A 210 0.54 -18.75 14.35
CA TRP A 210 -0.21 -18.70 15.61
C TRP A 210 -1.50 -19.51 15.51
N ILE A 211 -2.27 -19.35 14.43
CA ILE A 211 -3.50 -20.13 14.17
C ILE A 211 -3.17 -21.63 14.14
N THR A 212 -2.12 -22.02 13.43
CA THR A 212 -1.71 -23.44 13.34
C THR A 212 -1.28 -24.00 14.69
N SER A 213 -0.63 -23.20 15.54
CA SER A 213 -0.27 -23.64 16.89
C SER A 213 -1.45 -23.74 17.85
N LYS A 214 -2.48 -22.91 17.64
CA LYS A 214 -3.69 -22.86 18.48
C LYS A 214 -4.71 -23.93 18.08
N LEU A 215 -4.70 -24.36 16.83
CA LEU A 215 -5.58 -25.40 16.27
C LEU A 215 -4.76 -26.59 15.73
N PRO A 216 -4.02 -27.32 16.57
CA PRO A 216 -3.11 -28.39 16.13
C PRO A 216 -3.86 -29.55 15.44
N ASP A 217 -5.07 -29.88 15.92
CA ASP A 217 -5.90 -30.95 15.38
C ASP A 217 -6.85 -30.47 14.26
N GLY A 218 -6.79 -29.18 13.92
CA GLY A 218 -7.67 -28.52 12.96
C GLY A 218 -8.73 -27.68 13.65
N GLY A 219 -9.69 -27.19 12.85
CA GLY A 219 -10.78 -26.35 13.37
C GLY A 219 -11.32 -25.40 12.32
N SER A 220 -12.03 -24.38 12.76
CA SER A 220 -12.68 -23.38 11.92
C SER A 220 -12.31 -21.96 12.34
N VAL A 221 -12.04 -21.11 11.35
CA VAL A 221 -11.68 -19.70 11.55
C VAL A 221 -12.64 -18.84 10.74
N TRP A 222 -13.33 -17.89 11.38
CA TRP A 222 -14.02 -16.84 10.65
C TRP A 222 -13.00 -15.79 10.23
N ILE A 223 -12.79 -15.67 8.92
CA ILE A 223 -11.63 -15.00 8.32
C ILE A 223 -11.87 -13.51 8.01
N CYS A 224 -12.99 -12.96 8.49
CA CYS A 224 -13.42 -11.59 8.22
C CYS A 224 -13.37 -11.29 6.72
N ASP A 225 -12.71 -10.21 6.30
CA ASP A 225 -12.59 -9.79 4.91
C ASP A 225 -11.37 -10.38 4.18
N THR A 226 -10.86 -11.51 4.67
CA THR A 226 -9.99 -12.37 3.88
C THR A 226 -10.84 -13.12 2.86
N THR A 227 -10.57 -12.96 1.57
CA THR A 227 -11.30 -13.72 0.56
C THR A 227 -11.05 -15.22 0.68
N ALA A 228 -12.07 -16.05 0.39
CA ALA A 228 -11.91 -17.50 0.38
C ALA A 228 -10.80 -17.97 -0.58
N GLY A 229 -10.59 -17.26 -1.70
CA GLY A 229 -9.49 -17.52 -2.62
C GLY A 229 -8.11 -17.28 -1.99
N ALA A 230 -7.95 -16.19 -1.23
CA ALA A 230 -6.71 -15.92 -0.50
C ALA A 230 -6.44 -16.96 0.59
N TRP A 231 -7.48 -17.40 1.32
CA TRP A 231 -7.36 -18.48 2.31
C TRP A 231 -6.95 -19.80 1.65
N ALA A 232 -7.61 -20.18 0.55
CA ALA A 232 -7.27 -21.39 -0.21
C ALA A 232 -5.84 -21.34 -0.77
N MET A 233 -5.35 -20.17 -1.18
CA MET A 233 -3.95 -20.00 -1.58
C MET A 233 -2.99 -20.22 -0.41
N MET A 234 -3.28 -19.68 0.78
CA MET A 234 -2.46 -19.94 1.98
C MET A 234 -2.43 -21.44 2.33
N GLN A 235 -3.55 -22.15 2.15
CA GLN A 235 -3.58 -23.60 2.34
C GLN A 235 -2.76 -24.35 1.30
N ARG A 236 -2.91 -24.00 0.02
CA ARG A 236 -2.15 -24.59 -1.09
C ARG A 236 -0.66 -24.38 -0.93
N ASP A 237 -0.25 -23.21 -0.45
CA ASP A 237 1.14 -22.84 -0.25
C ASP A 237 1.71 -23.39 1.08
N GLY A 238 0.90 -24.14 1.86
CA GLY A 238 1.31 -24.83 3.09
C GLY A 238 1.46 -23.92 4.31
N LEU A 239 0.97 -22.68 4.26
CA LEU A 239 1.01 -21.74 5.37
C LEU A 239 -0.05 -22.07 6.43
N ILE A 240 -1.23 -22.52 5.99
CA ILE A 240 -2.34 -22.96 6.84
C ILE A 240 -2.66 -24.43 6.50
N PRO A 241 -2.73 -25.34 7.46
CA PRO A 241 -3.17 -26.72 7.22
C PRO A 241 -4.59 -26.82 6.61
N SER A 242 -4.82 -27.81 5.77
CA SER A 242 -6.12 -28.02 5.11
C SER A 242 -7.24 -28.44 6.06
N ASN A 243 -6.91 -28.96 7.25
CA ASN A 243 -7.86 -29.26 8.33
C ASN A 243 -8.31 -28.01 9.11
N ILE A 244 -7.71 -26.82 8.88
CA ILE A 244 -8.19 -25.54 9.41
C ILE A 244 -9.03 -24.85 8.32
N ARG A 245 -10.34 -24.78 8.51
CA ARG A 245 -11.31 -24.35 7.49
C ARG A 245 -11.80 -22.92 7.74
N SER A 246 -12.13 -22.19 6.69
CA SER A 246 -12.84 -20.92 6.83
C SER A 246 -14.30 -21.19 7.24
N ALA A 247 -14.75 -20.56 8.33
CA ALA A 247 -16.12 -20.66 8.82
C ALA A 247 -17.07 -19.70 8.08
N PRO A 248 -18.31 -20.09 7.77
CA PRO A 248 -19.28 -19.22 7.11
C PRO A 248 -19.86 -18.14 8.04
N SER A 249 -19.77 -18.33 9.36
CA SER A 249 -20.25 -17.37 10.36
C SER A 249 -19.42 -17.45 11.65
N MET A 250 -19.41 -16.37 12.45
CA MET A 250 -18.69 -16.32 13.71
C MET A 250 -19.15 -17.42 14.70
N GLY A 251 -20.45 -17.67 14.79
CA GLY A 251 -21.01 -18.67 15.72
C GLY A 251 -20.67 -20.12 15.39
N THR A 252 -20.06 -20.40 14.22
CA THR A 252 -19.58 -21.74 13.83
C THR A 252 -18.06 -21.82 13.78
N ALA A 253 -17.39 -20.72 14.13
CA ALA A 253 -15.94 -20.63 14.14
C ALA A 253 -15.39 -20.96 15.54
N ASN A 254 -14.24 -21.62 15.61
CA ASN A 254 -13.45 -21.71 16.83
C ASN A 254 -12.72 -20.38 17.11
N LEU A 255 -12.24 -19.72 16.04
CA LEU A 255 -11.56 -18.43 16.11
C LEU A 255 -12.21 -17.40 15.19
N VAL A 256 -12.33 -16.15 15.65
CA VAL A 256 -12.77 -15.00 14.86
C VAL A 256 -11.63 -14.02 14.71
N LEU A 257 -11.27 -13.70 13.47
CA LEU A 257 -10.32 -12.63 13.16
C LEU A 257 -11.09 -11.31 13.02
N VAL A 258 -10.58 -10.23 13.60
CA VAL A 258 -11.09 -8.87 13.38
C VAL A 258 -9.95 -8.00 12.88
N HIS A 259 -10.03 -7.61 11.61
CA HIS A 259 -9.08 -6.68 11.01
C HIS A 259 -9.39 -5.26 11.47
N HIS A 260 -8.43 -4.60 12.13
CA HIS A 260 -8.59 -3.23 12.59
C HIS A 260 -8.62 -2.25 11.41
N GLU A 261 -9.83 -1.84 11.04
CA GLU A 261 -10.15 -0.71 10.16
C GLU A 261 -11.40 -0.03 10.72
N ALA A 262 -11.53 1.29 10.59
CA ALA A 262 -12.65 2.03 11.20
C ALA A 262 -14.05 1.48 10.84
N HIS A 263 -14.22 0.94 9.63
CA HIS A 263 -15.50 0.35 9.21
C HIS A 263 -15.75 -1.06 9.75
N PHE A 264 -14.72 -1.73 10.28
CA PHE A 264 -14.86 -3.02 10.95
C PHE A 264 -14.98 -2.91 12.47
N ASN A 265 -15.10 -1.69 13.02
CA ASN A 265 -15.41 -1.52 14.44
C ASN A 265 -16.68 -2.31 14.85
N GLU A 266 -17.66 -2.44 13.95
CA GLU A 266 -18.85 -3.27 14.19
C GLU A 266 -18.56 -4.77 14.38
N VAL A 267 -17.50 -5.26 13.74
CA VAL A 267 -17.11 -6.68 13.74
C VAL A 267 -16.59 -7.08 15.13
N ASP A 268 -15.90 -6.18 15.85
CA ASP A 268 -15.55 -6.40 17.25
C ASP A 268 -16.81 -6.64 18.10
N TYR A 269 -17.83 -5.77 18.00
CA TYR A 269 -19.07 -5.95 18.76
C TYR A 269 -19.81 -7.24 18.39
N GLN A 270 -19.81 -7.62 17.11
CA GLN A 270 -20.39 -8.89 16.67
C GLN A 270 -19.66 -10.09 17.28
N ALA A 271 -18.33 -10.06 17.32
CA ALA A 271 -17.52 -11.10 17.97
C ALA A 271 -17.82 -11.17 19.48
N TRP A 272 -17.95 -10.02 20.15
CA TRP A 272 -18.26 -9.97 21.58
C TRP A 272 -19.64 -10.56 21.90
N VAL A 273 -20.64 -10.30 21.04
CA VAL A 273 -21.97 -10.90 21.19
C VAL A 273 -21.92 -12.39 20.90
N ALA A 274 -21.18 -12.82 19.87
CA ALA A 274 -21.09 -14.23 19.49
C ALA A 274 -20.42 -15.09 20.56
N TYR A 275 -19.38 -14.58 21.22
CA TYR A 275 -18.54 -15.34 22.15
C TYR A 275 -18.69 -14.91 23.61
N GLY A 276 -19.56 -13.93 23.90
CA GLY A 276 -19.80 -13.46 25.26
C GLY A 276 -18.59 -12.80 25.95
N SER A 277 -17.56 -12.41 25.20
CA SER A 277 -16.31 -11.87 25.73
C SER A 277 -15.81 -10.68 24.92
N VAL A 278 -15.37 -9.62 25.61
CA VAL A 278 -14.71 -8.45 25.02
C VAL A 278 -13.19 -8.61 24.97
N GLN A 279 -12.65 -9.70 25.52
CA GLN A 279 -11.22 -9.91 25.66
C GLN A 279 -10.69 -10.74 24.49
N PRO A 280 -9.84 -10.18 23.61
CA PRO A 280 -9.18 -10.98 22.59
C PRO A 280 -8.15 -11.92 23.21
N VAL A 281 -8.09 -13.16 22.71
CA VAL A 281 -7.08 -14.15 23.10
C VAL A 281 -5.71 -13.86 22.49
N PHE A 282 -5.69 -13.10 21.37
CA PHE A 282 -4.46 -12.65 20.74
C PHE A 282 -4.68 -11.32 20.02
N VAL A 283 -3.66 -10.47 20.01
CA VAL A 283 -3.65 -9.23 19.22
C VAL A 283 -2.36 -9.16 18.42
N LEU A 284 -2.47 -9.30 17.11
CA LEU A 284 -1.38 -9.06 16.19
C LEU A 284 -1.10 -7.55 16.16
N ARG A 285 0.14 -7.17 16.45
CA ARG A 285 0.58 -5.77 16.44
C ARG A 285 1.75 -5.58 15.47
N TYR A 286 1.82 -4.39 14.88
CA TYR A 286 2.98 -3.93 14.12
C TYR A 286 3.43 -2.58 14.68
N ASP A 287 4.68 -2.49 15.12
CA ASP A 287 5.24 -1.35 15.86
C ASP A 287 4.36 -0.88 17.03
N GLY A 288 3.71 -1.83 17.71
CA GLY A 288 2.83 -1.58 18.85
C GLY A 288 1.37 -1.24 18.49
N VAL A 289 1.07 -0.99 17.21
CA VAL A 289 -0.29 -0.70 16.73
C VAL A 289 -1.06 -2.01 16.48
N PRO A 290 -2.29 -2.18 17.03
CA PRO A 290 -3.14 -3.34 16.74
C PRO A 290 -3.55 -3.42 15.27
N ILE A 291 -3.32 -4.58 14.66
CA ILE A 291 -3.64 -4.90 13.27
C ILE A 291 -4.75 -5.94 13.19
N ILE A 292 -4.67 -7.04 13.96
CA ILE A 292 -5.74 -8.04 14.03
C ILE A 292 -6.01 -8.39 15.49
N SER A 293 -7.26 -8.32 15.93
CA SER A 293 -7.70 -8.98 17.17
C SER A 293 -8.22 -10.38 16.85
N VAL A 294 -7.91 -11.35 17.70
CA VAL A 294 -8.47 -12.70 17.62
C VAL A 294 -9.29 -13.00 18.85
N TYR A 295 -10.51 -13.45 18.64
CA TYR A 295 -11.40 -13.95 19.69
C TYR A 295 -11.58 -15.46 19.53
N GLU A 296 -11.76 -16.14 20.65
CA GLU A 296 -11.97 -17.59 20.71
C GLU A 296 -13.37 -17.88 21.22
N ASN A 297 -14.00 -18.87 20.63
CA ASN A 297 -15.29 -19.35 21.08
C ASN A 297 -15.11 -20.05 22.45
N PRO A 298 -15.78 -19.62 23.53
CA PRO A 298 -15.64 -20.24 24.85
C PRO A 298 -16.04 -21.72 24.86
N ASP A 299 -16.99 -22.13 24.03
CA ASP A 299 -17.46 -23.53 23.95
C ASP A 299 -16.40 -24.45 23.30
N PHE A 300 -15.29 -23.91 22.80
CA PHE A 300 -14.23 -24.69 22.17
C PHE A 300 -13.41 -25.52 23.16
N GLU A 301 -13.20 -25.06 24.40
CA GLU A 301 -12.42 -25.82 25.40
C GLU A 301 -13.25 -26.92 26.10
N ASP A 302 -14.58 -26.87 26.01
CA ASP A 302 -15.49 -27.80 26.68
C ASP A 302 -15.81 -29.08 25.84
N GLU A 303 -15.27 -29.22 24.63
CA GLU A 303 -15.48 -30.39 23.75
C GLU A 303 -14.42 -31.50 23.87
N ASP A 304 -13.37 -31.31 24.70
CA ASP A 304 -12.33 -32.31 25.03
C ASP A 304 -12.56 -33.00 26.39
#